data_AF-A0A9E1EWN6-F1
#
_entry.id   AF-A0A9E1EWN6-F1
#
_cell.length_a   1.000
_cell.length_b   1.000
_cell.length_c   1.000
_cell.angle_alpha   90.00
_cell.angle_beta   90.00
_cell.angle_gamma   90.00
#
_symmetry.space_group_name_H-M   'P 1'
#
loop_
_entity.id
_entity.type
_entity.pdbx_description
1 polymer ?
#
loop_
_entity_poly.entity_id
_entity_poly.type
_entity_poly.pdbx_seq_one_letter_code
_entity_poly.pdbx_strand_id
1 'polypeptide(L)'
;MNELSSYLRRTLCEAWRNGYGEEARRAAIVAPLLTLIGFAAAWFFPQLTDHVMGVLEQAIDSAGLSSVTETRDMAAAIFANNLTAAFSAILWGLVPFAYLAAFPLGFNFFLIGALGAYYVRSGSSLGVYLVGILPHGIFELPALVLFCAAGLYLCSRVTARVRGDKEVRILRTLSEVSTLFLYVILPLLAAAALIETYVTPRLLAMML
;
A
#
# COMPACT_ATOMS: atom_id res chain seq x y z
N MET A 1 12.08 -14.09 27.63
CA MET A 1 10.89 -13.71 26.84
C MET A 1 10.42 -12.36 27.37
N ASN A 2 10.63 -11.29 26.59
CA ASN A 2 10.44 -9.91 27.07
C ASN A 2 8.94 -9.57 27.16
N GLU A 3 8.52 -8.87 28.22
CA GLU A 3 7.14 -8.37 28.44
C GLU A 3 6.53 -7.71 27.18
N LEU A 4 7.34 -6.97 26.43
CA LEU A 4 6.97 -6.34 25.16
C LEU A 4 6.54 -7.37 24.10
N SER A 5 7.27 -8.49 23.96
CA SER A 5 6.94 -9.53 22.97
C SER A 5 5.61 -10.22 23.29
N SER A 6 5.31 -10.45 24.57
CA SER A 6 4.03 -10.99 25.01
C SER A 6 2.88 -10.00 24.79
N TYR A 7 3.12 -8.70 25.04
CA TYR A 7 2.14 -7.65 24.76
C TYR A 7 1.82 -7.58 23.27
N LEU A 8 2.85 -7.46 22.41
CA LEU A 8 2.70 -7.39 20.95
C LEU A 8 1.91 -8.58 20.41
N ARG A 9 2.28 -9.81 20.82
CA ARG A 9 1.61 -11.03 20.36
C ARG A 9 0.13 -11.05 20.75
N ARG A 10 -0.19 -10.65 21.99
CA ARG A 10 -1.59 -10.59 22.45
C ARG A 10 -2.39 -9.56 21.66
N THR A 11 -1.89 -8.33 21.57
CA THR A 11 -2.55 -7.23 20.86
C THR A 11 -2.80 -7.55 19.38
N LEU A 12 -1.79 -8.10 18.69
CA LEU A 12 -1.92 -8.48 17.28
C LEU A 12 -2.89 -9.67 17.09
N CYS A 13 -2.82 -10.69 17.94
CA CYS A 13 -3.74 -11.83 17.86
C CYS A 13 -5.20 -11.42 18.16
N GLU A 14 -5.41 -10.50 19.10
CA GLU A 14 -6.73 -9.97 19.42
C GLU A 14 -7.27 -9.14 18.26
N ALA A 15 -6.47 -8.19 17.72
CA ALA A 15 -6.87 -7.39 16.57
C ALA A 15 -7.24 -8.29 15.38
N TRP A 16 -6.39 -9.28 15.07
CA TRP A 16 -6.61 -10.25 13.98
C TRP A 16 -7.94 -11.00 14.13
N ARG A 17 -8.28 -11.45 15.35
CA ARG A 17 -9.54 -12.15 15.64
C ARG A 17 -10.76 -11.22 15.67
N ASN A 18 -10.58 -9.94 15.98
CA ASN A 18 -11.67 -8.96 16.13
C ASN A 18 -12.14 -8.33 14.81
N GLY A 19 -11.75 -8.90 13.66
CA GLY A 19 -12.23 -8.48 12.33
C GLY A 19 -11.13 -7.93 11.42
N TYR A 20 -9.96 -7.58 11.94
CA TYR A 20 -8.83 -7.14 11.12
C TYR A 20 -8.40 -8.19 10.09
N GLY A 21 -8.35 -9.47 10.48
CA GLY A 21 -7.97 -10.55 9.57
C GLY A 21 -8.96 -10.75 8.42
N GLU A 22 -10.24 -10.45 8.64
CA GLU A 22 -11.26 -10.54 7.59
C GLU A 22 -11.12 -9.39 6.59
N GLU A 23 -10.89 -8.16 7.07
CA GLU A 23 -10.62 -7.02 6.19
C GLU A 23 -9.30 -7.19 5.41
N ALA A 24 -8.27 -7.76 6.03
CA ALA A 24 -7.02 -8.11 5.35
C ALA A 24 -7.24 -9.17 4.27
N ARG A 25 -8.05 -10.20 4.54
CA ARG A 25 -8.41 -11.22 3.55
C ARG A 25 -9.18 -10.61 2.38
N ARG A 26 -10.16 -9.75 2.65
CA ARG A 26 -10.93 -9.05 1.61
C ARG A 26 -10.03 -8.16 0.75
N ALA A 27 -9.18 -7.34 1.37
CA ALA A 27 -8.22 -6.51 0.67
C ALA A 27 -7.26 -7.34 -0.21
N ALA A 28 -6.76 -8.47 0.30
CA ALA A 28 -5.89 -9.37 -0.45
C ALA A 28 -6.59 -10.03 -1.66
N ILE A 29 -7.90 -10.30 -1.59
CA ILE A 29 -8.69 -10.84 -2.70
C ILE A 29 -9.02 -9.76 -3.72
N VAL A 30 -9.36 -8.55 -3.26
CA VAL A 30 -9.76 -7.43 -4.13
C VAL A 30 -8.56 -6.84 -4.88
N ALA A 31 -7.39 -6.82 -4.26
CA ALA A 31 -6.13 -6.35 -4.86
C ALA A 31 -5.84 -6.91 -6.28
N PRO A 32 -5.77 -8.24 -6.51
CA PRO A 32 -5.52 -8.77 -7.85
C PRO A 32 -6.66 -8.48 -8.82
N LEU A 33 -7.92 -8.45 -8.36
CA LEU A 33 -9.05 -8.07 -9.20
C LEU A 33 -8.92 -6.63 -9.70
N LEU A 34 -8.51 -5.70 -8.83
CA LEU A 34 -8.27 -4.30 -9.20
C LEU A 34 -7.11 -4.16 -10.20
N THR A 35 -6.05 -4.95 -10.04
CA THR A 35 -4.95 -4.98 -11.02
C THR A 35 -5.42 -5.48 -12.38
N LEU A 36 -6.23 -6.54 -12.43
CA LEU A 36 -6.81 -7.02 -13.68
C LEU A 36 -7.77 -6.00 -14.31
N ILE A 37 -8.58 -5.32 -13.50
CA ILE A 37 -9.45 -4.24 -13.96
C ILE A 37 -8.62 -3.08 -14.51
N GLY A 38 -7.55 -2.66 -13.82
CA GLY A 38 -6.64 -1.62 -14.27
C GLY A 38 -5.98 -1.96 -15.59
N PHE A 39 -5.51 -3.20 -15.73
CA PHE A 39 -4.93 -3.71 -16.98
C PHE A 39 -5.96 -3.70 -18.12
N ALA A 40 -7.15 -4.26 -17.89
CA ALA A 40 -8.21 -4.31 -18.90
C ALA A 40 -8.68 -2.91 -19.30
N ALA A 41 -8.88 -2.01 -18.33
CA ALA A 41 -9.28 -0.63 -18.59
C ALA A 41 -8.23 0.10 -19.45
N ALA A 42 -6.95 0.01 -19.08
CA ALA A 42 -5.85 0.57 -19.85
C ALA A 42 -5.71 -0.05 -21.26
N TRP A 43 -6.05 -1.34 -21.40
CA TRP A 43 -6.06 -2.03 -22.69
C TRP A 43 -7.16 -1.51 -23.62
N PHE A 44 -8.38 -1.36 -23.11
CA PHE A 44 -9.53 -0.90 -23.90
C PHE A 44 -9.54 0.62 -24.12
N PHE A 45 -8.96 1.40 -23.21
CA PHE A 45 -8.92 2.85 -23.25
C PHE A 45 -7.46 3.36 -23.24
N PRO A 46 -6.82 3.51 -24.41
CA PRO A 46 -5.44 3.98 -24.52
C PRO A 46 -5.21 5.37 -23.89
N GLN A 47 -6.26 6.20 -23.85
CA GLN A 47 -6.21 7.53 -23.23
C GLN A 47 -5.97 7.46 -21.71
N LEU A 48 -6.34 6.33 -21.07
CA LEU A 48 -6.06 6.10 -19.66
C LEU A 48 -4.57 5.87 -19.41
N THR A 49 -3.85 5.19 -20.30
CA THR A 49 -2.41 5.01 -20.14
C THR A 49 -1.67 6.34 -20.15
N ASP A 50 -2.07 7.29 -21.01
CA ASP A 50 -1.45 8.62 -21.05
C ASP A 50 -1.72 9.41 -19.75
N HIS A 51 -2.95 9.34 -19.22
CA HIS A 51 -3.29 9.96 -17.94
C HIS A 51 -2.53 9.32 -16.77
N VAL A 52 -2.42 8.00 -16.75
CA VAL A 52 -1.67 7.26 -15.73
C VAL A 52 -0.20 7.65 -15.77
N MET A 53 0.38 7.79 -16.95
CA MET A 53 1.74 8.28 -17.09
C MET A 53 1.91 9.72 -16.61
N GLY A 54 0.96 10.61 -16.93
CA GLY A 54 0.98 11.98 -16.42
C GLY A 54 0.85 12.05 -14.89
N VAL A 55 0.05 11.17 -14.28
CA VAL A 55 -0.04 11.05 -12.82
C VAL A 55 1.27 10.52 -12.23
N LEU A 56 1.92 9.55 -12.89
CA LEU A 56 3.20 9.01 -12.45
C LEU A 56 4.31 10.07 -12.52
N GLU A 57 4.38 10.84 -13.60
CA GLU A 57 5.32 11.95 -13.76
C GLU A 57 5.12 13.00 -12.66
N GLN A 58 3.87 13.41 -12.41
CA GLN A 58 3.54 14.32 -11.31
C GLN A 58 3.91 13.74 -9.94
N ALA A 59 3.73 12.43 -9.74
CA ALA A 59 4.13 11.77 -8.50
C ALA A 59 5.65 11.80 -8.31
N ILE A 60 6.42 11.54 -9.37
CA ILE A 60 7.88 11.60 -9.36
C ILE A 60 8.37 13.02 -9.07
N ASP A 61 7.78 14.02 -9.72
CA ASP A 61 8.15 15.43 -9.54
C ASP A 61 7.77 15.95 -8.15
N SER A 62 6.56 15.62 -7.67
CA SER A 62 6.09 16.04 -6.34
C SER A 62 6.89 15.39 -5.20
N ALA A 63 7.41 14.17 -5.42
CA ALA A 63 8.32 13.51 -4.50
C ALA A 63 9.77 14.03 -4.59
N GLY A 64 10.05 14.95 -5.54
CA GLY A 64 11.38 15.54 -5.76
C GLY A 64 12.40 14.56 -6.33
N LEU A 65 11.98 13.35 -6.73
CA LEU A 65 12.84 12.24 -7.15
C LEU A 65 13.68 12.60 -8.39
N SER A 66 13.20 13.52 -9.23
CA SER A 66 13.90 14.01 -10.43
C SER A 66 15.16 14.85 -10.10
N SER A 67 15.28 15.36 -8.88
CA SER A 67 16.41 16.19 -8.43
C SER A 67 17.39 15.47 -7.50
N VAL A 68 17.09 14.23 -7.12
CA VAL A 68 17.86 13.50 -6.11
C VAL A 68 18.98 12.69 -6.76
N THR A 69 20.21 13.14 -6.56
CA THR A 69 21.41 12.44 -7.06
C THR A 69 21.88 11.33 -6.12
N GLU A 70 21.57 11.43 -4.83
CA GLU A 70 22.03 10.50 -3.79
C GLU A 70 21.02 9.36 -3.57
N THR A 71 21.44 8.11 -3.75
CA THR A 71 20.57 6.91 -3.63
C THR A 71 19.87 6.82 -2.26
N ARG A 72 20.53 7.31 -1.19
CA ARG A 72 19.94 7.32 0.16
C ARG A 72 18.74 8.25 0.26
N ASP A 73 18.82 9.41 -0.38
CA ASP A 73 17.78 10.42 -0.33
C ASP A 73 16.59 10.01 -1.23
N MET A 74 16.84 9.28 -2.32
CA MET A 74 15.78 8.64 -3.11
C MET A 74 15.01 7.61 -2.26
N ALA A 75 15.73 6.79 -1.49
CA ALA A 75 15.11 5.76 -0.66
C ALA A 75 14.24 6.39 0.43
N ALA A 76 14.72 7.49 1.02
CA ALA A 76 13.96 8.26 1.99
C ALA A 76 12.70 8.90 1.37
N ALA A 77 12.80 9.43 0.14
CA ALA A 77 11.66 10.03 -0.57
C ALA A 77 10.58 9.01 -0.91
N ILE A 78 10.95 7.85 -1.48
CA ILE A 78 10.04 6.73 -1.76
C ILE A 78 9.39 6.24 -0.48
N PHE A 79 10.18 6.02 0.57
CA PHE A 79 9.67 5.61 1.87
C PHE A 79 8.68 6.64 2.44
N ALA A 80 9.01 7.93 2.39
CA ALA A 80 8.14 8.99 2.89
C ALA A 80 6.82 9.08 2.12
N ASN A 81 6.85 8.86 0.80
CA ASN A 81 5.64 8.82 -0.03
C ASN A 81 4.74 7.64 0.38
N ASN A 82 5.29 6.43 0.45
CA ASN A 82 4.55 5.24 0.87
C ASN A 82 4.05 5.33 2.31
N LEU A 83 4.85 5.95 3.20
CA LEU A 83 4.45 6.23 4.58
C LEU A 83 3.29 7.22 4.64
N THR A 84 3.32 8.28 3.83
CA THR A 84 2.24 9.27 3.74
C THR A 84 0.97 8.61 3.23
N ALA A 85 1.05 7.80 2.17
CA ALA A 85 -0.07 7.05 1.64
C ALA A 85 -0.70 6.11 2.70
N ALA A 86 0.13 5.38 3.44
CA ALA A 86 -0.31 4.50 4.51
C ALA A 86 -0.98 5.27 5.66
N PHE A 87 -0.38 6.39 6.07
CA PHE A 87 -0.93 7.25 7.12
C PHE A 87 -2.26 7.89 6.70
N SER A 88 -2.33 8.42 5.48
CA SER A 88 -3.56 8.97 4.90
C SER A 88 -4.67 7.91 4.88
N ALA A 89 -4.39 6.69 4.45
CA ALA A 89 -5.39 5.62 4.43
C ALA A 89 -5.95 5.29 5.82
N ILE A 90 -5.10 5.27 6.85
CA ILE A 90 -5.54 5.09 8.24
C ILE A 90 -6.37 6.29 8.71
N LEU A 91 -5.94 7.51 8.37
CA LEU A 91 -6.65 8.74 8.74
C LEU A 91 -8.04 8.80 8.09
N TRP A 92 -8.17 8.44 6.82
CA TRP A 92 -9.44 8.28 6.11
C TRP A 92 -10.33 7.21 6.75
N GLY A 93 -9.73 6.21 7.40
CA GLY A 93 -10.41 5.22 8.22
C GLY A 93 -11.09 5.78 9.47
N LEU A 94 -10.75 6.99 9.93
CA LEU A 94 -11.48 7.64 11.04
C LEU A 94 -12.83 8.21 10.60
N VAL A 95 -13.05 8.40 9.31
CA VAL A 95 -14.33 8.89 8.78
C VAL A 95 -15.32 7.73 8.77
N PRO A 96 -16.40 7.77 9.59
CA PRO A 96 -17.37 6.69 9.62
C PRO A 96 -18.15 6.61 8.30
N PHE A 97 -18.67 5.42 7.98
CA PHE A 97 -19.54 5.12 6.83
C PHE A 97 -18.95 5.19 5.42
N ALA A 98 -17.83 5.89 5.21
CA ALA A 98 -17.35 6.21 3.86
C ALA A 98 -16.32 5.21 3.28
N TYR A 99 -15.80 4.27 4.09
CA TYR A 99 -14.77 3.28 3.69
C TYR A 99 -13.64 3.86 2.80
N LEU A 100 -13.30 5.14 3.01
CA LEU A 100 -12.37 5.90 2.16
C LEU A 100 -10.95 5.32 2.21
N ALA A 101 -10.63 4.54 3.24
CA ALA A 101 -9.39 3.78 3.36
C ALA A 101 -9.18 2.77 2.20
N ALA A 102 -10.26 2.31 1.54
CA ALA A 102 -10.15 1.43 0.38
C ALA A 102 -9.69 2.13 -0.89
N PHE A 103 -9.88 3.45 -1.01
CA PHE A 103 -9.56 4.20 -2.23
C PHE A 103 -8.04 4.21 -2.52
N PRO A 104 -7.14 4.52 -1.57
CA PRO A 104 -5.69 4.44 -1.80
C PRO A 104 -5.24 3.03 -2.25
N LEU A 105 -5.79 1.97 -1.67
CA LEU A 105 -5.51 0.59 -2.08
C LEU A 105 -5.98 0.35 -3.53
N GLY A 106 -7.24 0.73 -3.79
CA GLY A 106 -7.89 0.70 -5.10
C GLY A 106 -7.01 1.30 -6.19
N PHE A 107 -6.58 2.53 -5.93
CA PHE A 107 -5.77 3.31 -6.86
C PHE A 107 -4.40 2.70 -7.10
N ASN A 108 -3.68 2.26 -6.05
CA ASN A 108 -2.37 1.63 -6.21
C ASN A 108 -2.43 0.35 -7.07
N PHE A 109 -3.35 -0.57 -6.76
CA PHE A 109 -3.47 -1.81 -7.54
C PHE A 109 -3.98 -1.58 -8.96
N PHE A 110 -4.84 -0.58 -9.17
CA PHE A 110 -5.26 -0.14 -10.49
C PHE A 110 -4.09 0.41 -11.31
N LEU A 111 -3.27 1.29 -10.73
CA LEU A 111 -2.09 1.87 -11.38
C LEU A 111 -1.09 0.79 -11.79
N ILE A 112 -0.82 -0.18 -10.92
CA ILE A 112 0.00 -1.35 -11.25
C ILE A 112 -0.54 -2.01 -12.52
N GLY A 113 -1.82 -2.36 -12.55
CA GLY A 113 -2.46 -2.98 -13.72
C GLY A 113 -2.34 -2.15 -14.99
N ALA A 114 -2.62 -0.85 -14.89
CA ALA A 114 -2.56 0.08 -16.02
C ALA A 114 -1.14 0.23 -16.58
N LEU A 115 -0.13 0.32 -15.71
CA LEU A 115 1.27 0.33 -16.12
C LEU A 115 1.67 -0.97 -16.81
N GLY A 116 1.17 -2.12 -16.35
CA GLY A 116 1.39 -3.39 -17.02
C GLY A 116 0.89 -3.38 -18.47
N ALA A 117 -0.30 -2.83 -18.72
CA ALA A 117 -0.84 -2.70 -20.07
C ALA A 117 -0.03 -1.71 -20.93
N TYR A 118 0.44 -0.61 -20.35
CA TYR A 118 1.33 0.33 -21.01
C TYR A 118 2.62 -0.35 -21.48
N TYR A 119 3.30 -1.09 -20.61
CA TYR A 119 4.57 -1.77 -20.95
C TYR A 119 4.40 -2.80 -22.08
N VAL A 120 3.31 -3.58 -22.07
CA VAL A 120 3.00 -4.54 -23.15
C VAL A 120 2.79 -3.82 -24.48
N ARG A 121 2.09 -2.67 -24.47
CA ARG A 121 1.79 -1.91 -25.68
C ARG A 121 2.99 -1.18 -26.25
N SER A 122 3.90 -0.73 -25.38
CA SER A 122 5.15 -0.08 -25.77
C SER A 122 6.19 -1.03 -26.37
N GLY A 123 5.87 -2.33 -26.50
CA GLY A 123 6.77 -3.34 -27.06
C GLY A 123 7.83 -3.85 -26.08
N SER A 124 7.79 -3.39 -24.83
CA SER A 124 8.67 -3.87 -23.77
C SER A 124 8.20 -5.26 -23.29
N SER A 125 9.16 -6.12 -22.95
CA SER A 125 8.80 -7.43 -22.40
C SER A 125 8.14 -7.28 -21.03
N LEU A 126 7.10 -8.08 -20.78
CA LEU A 126 6.49 -8.22 -19.44
C LEU A 126 7.53 -8.59 -18.37
N GLY A 127 8.62 -9.27 -18.76
CA GLY A 127 9.72 -9.60 -17.87
C GLY A 127 10.41 -8.37 -17.27
N VAL A 128 10.65 -7.33 -18.08
CA VAL A 128 11.25 -6.07 -17.60
C VAL A 128 10.31 -5.36 -16.62
N TYR A 129 9.02 -5.32 -16.93
CA TYR A 129 8.01 -4.76 -16.02
C TYR A 129 7.92 -5.52 -14.69
N LEU A 130 7.91 -6.86 -14.75
CA LEU A 130 7.90 -7.70 -13.55
C LEU A 130 9.18 -7.51 -12.73
N VAL A 131 10.36 -7.42 -13.34
CA VAL A 131 11.60 -7.13 -12.60
C VAL A 131 11.60 -5.71 -12.02
N GLY A 132 10.91 -4.77 -12.67
CA GLY A 132 10.66 -3.45 -12.11
C GLY A 132 9.88 -3.52 -10.80
N ILE A 133 8.82 -4.33 -10.72
CA ILE A 133 7.90 -4.33 -9.57
C ILE A 133 8.22 -5.41 -8.53
N LEU A 134 8.49 -6.63 -8.95
CA LEU A 134 8.54 -7.81 -8.08
C LEU A 134 9.52 -7.69 -6.91
N PRO A 135 10.76 -7.16 -7.08
CA PRO A 135 11.72 -7.11 -5.98
C PRO A 135 11.19 -6.34 -4.77
N HIS A 136 10.65 -5.14 -4.97
CA HIS A 136 10.14 -4.30 -3.90
C HIS A 136 8.66 -4.61 -3.58
N GLY A 137 7.88 -5.00 -4.58
CA GLY A 137 6.47 -5.36 -4.46
C GLY A 137 6.19 -6.54 -3.51
N ILE A 138 7.16 -7.44 -3.30
CA ILE A 138 7.04 -8.50 -2.27
C ILE A 138 6.86 -7.91 -0.86
N PHE A 139 7.42 -6.74 -0.59
CA PHE A 139 7.30 -6.06 0.70
C PHE A 139 6.18 -5.00 0.69
N GLU A 140 6.05 -4.26 -0.41
CA GLU A 140 5.07 -3.18 -0.52
C GLU A 140 3.63 -3.69 -0.61
N LEU A 141 3.35 -4.71 -1.43
CA LEU A 141 1.98 -5.20 -1.62
C LEU A 141 1.37 -5.75 -0.32
N PRO A 142 2.09 -6.56 0.49
CA PRO A 142 1.59 -6.93 1.82
C PRO A 142 1.41 -5.72 2.74
N ALA A 143 2.32 -4.74 2.72
CA ALA A 143 2.18 -3.54 3.54
C ALA A 143 0.91 -2.75 3.16
N LEU A 144 0.65 -2.56 1.87
CA LEU A 144 -0.54 -1.93 1.30
C LEU A 144 -1.83 -2.60 1.79
N VAL A 145 -1.90 -3.93 1.66
CA VAL A 145 -3.05 -4.72 2.12
C VAL A 145 -3.24 -4.59 3.63
N LEU A 146 -2.16 -4.68 4.41
CA LEU A 146 -2.22 -4.64 5.88
C LEU A 146 -2.65 -3.27 6.40
N PHE A 147 -2.15 -2.16 5.85
CA PHE A 147 -2.58 -0.85 6.31
C PHE A 147 -3.99 -0.50 5.84
N CYS A 148 -4.39 -0.94 4.63
CA CYS A 148 -5.76 -0.74 4.17
C CYS A 148 -6.74 -1.48 5.08
N ALA A 149 -6.44 -2.73 5.42
CA ALA A 149 -7.21 -3.50 6.40
C ALA A 149 -7.28 -2.79 7.76
N ALA A 150 -6.20 -2.11 8.16
CA ALA A 150 -6.17 -1.36 9.41
C ALA A 150 -7.09 -0.13 9.37
N GLY A 151 -7.09 0.60 8.24
CA GLY A 151 -8.00 1.72 8.01
C GLY A 151 -9.47 1.29 7.93
N LEU A 152 -9.78 0.18 7.26
CA LEU A 152 -11.13 -0.39 7.18
C LEU A 152 -11.61 -0.91 8.54
N TYR A 153 -10.75 -1.59 9.28
CA TYR A 153 -11.03 -2.03 10.65
C TYR A 153 -11.33 -0.83 11.56
N LEU A 154 -10.51 0.22 11.50
CA LEU A 154 -10.74 1.46 12.24
C LEU A 154 -12.09 2.09 11.87
N CYS A 155 -12.40 2.18 10.57
CA CYS A 155 -13.66 2.73 10.07
C CYS A 155 -14.87 1.93 10.58
N SER A 156 -14.79 0.60 10.55
CA SER A 156 -15.84 -0.28 11.06
C SER A 156 -16.10 -0.06 12.55
N ARG A 157 -15.03 0.06 13.35
CA ARG A 157 -15.13 0.28 14.81
C ARG A 157 -15.63 1.67 15.15
N VAL A 158 -15.18 2.72 14.44
CA VAL A 158 -15.70 4.08 14.61
C VAL A 158 -17.18 4.14 14.22
N THR A 159 -17.56 3.50 13.11
CA THR A 159 -18.95 3.41 12.65
C THR A 159 -19.84 2.71 13.67
N ALA A 160 -19.41 1.58 14.24
CA ALA A 160 -20.13 0.87 15.30
C ALA A 160 -20.31 1.76 16.54
N ARG A 161 -19.27 2.51 16.93
CA ARG A 161 -19.33 3.42 18.07
C ARG A 161 -20.29 4.60 17.86
N VAL A 162 -20.38 5.12 16.63
CA VAL A 162 -21.35 6.17 16.25
C VAL A 162 -22.78 5.61 16.22
N ARG A 163 -22.97 4.35 15.82
CA ARG A 163 -24.26 3.65 15.88
C ARG A 163 -24.75 3.29 17.30
N GLY A 164 -23.99 3.65 18.33
CA GLY A 164 -24.41 3.51 19.73
C GLY A 164 -23.80 2.30 20.46
N ASP A 165 -22.91 1.54 19.82
CA ASP A 165 -22.23 0.43 20.49
C ASP A 165 -21.17 0.96 21.47
N LYS A 166 -21.49 0.88 22.76
CA LYS A 166 -20.63 1.37 23.86
C LYS A 166 -19.49 0.41 24.21
N GLU A 167 -19.53 -0.84 23.75
CA GLU A 167 -18.46 -1.81 24.01
C GLU A 167 -17.20 -1.50 23.19
N VAL A 168 -17.34 -0.71 22.12
CA VAL A 168 -16.22 -0.32 21.26
C VAL A 168 -15.37 0.76 21.91
N ARG A 169 -14.16 0.37 22.32
CA ARG A 169 -13.11 1.28 22.80
C ARG A 169 -12.23 1.76 21.63
N ILE A 170 -12.50 2.95 21.11
CA ILE A 170 -11.73 3.55 20.00
C ILE A 170 -10.24 3.68 20.36
N LEU A 171 -9.91 4.13 21.57
CA LEU A 171 -8.50 4.27 22.01
C LEU A 171 -7.72 2.95 21.97
N ARG A 172 -8.37 1.83 22.34
CA ARG A 172 -7.77 0.49 22.24
C ARG A 172 -7.56 0.09 20.77
N THR A 173 -8.56 0.35 19.94
CA THR A 173 -8.50 0.08 18.49
C THR A 173 -7.37 0.87 17.83
N LEU A 174 -7.22 2.15 18.20
CA LEU A 174 -6.14 3.00 17.70
C LEU A 174 -4.78 2.48 18.16
N SER A 175 -4.65 2.06 19.42
CA SER A 175 -3.41 1.44 19.92
C SER A 175 -3.05 0.15 19.19
N GLU A 176 -4.04 -0.72 18.89
CA GLU A 176 -3.87 -1.93 18.08
C GLU A 176 -3.36 -1.59 16.67
N VAL A 177 -4.01 -0.64 15.99
CA VAL A 177 -3.63 -0.17 14.64
C VAL A 177 -2.25 0.48 14.64
N SER A 178 -1.93 1.35 15.60
CA SER A 178 -0.61 1.98 15.72
C SER A 178 0.48 0.95 16.01
N THR A 179 0.20 -0.08 16.81
CA THR A 179 1.16 -1.16 17.08
C THR A 179 1.45 -1.95 15.81
N LEU A 180 0.42 -2.34 15.06
CA LEU A 180 0.58 -2.99 13.77
C LEU A 180 1.37 -2.11 12.78
N PHE A 181 1.04 -0.82 12.73
CA PHE A 181 1.71 0.14 11.86
C PHE A 181 3.20 0.23 12.14
N LEU A 182 3.58 0.44 13.40
CA LEU A 182 4.98 0.64 13.79
C LEU A 182 5.82 -0.64 13.69
N TYR A 183 5.25 -1.81 14.03
CA TYR A 183 6.03 -3.04 14.14
C TYR A 183 5.93 -3.98 12.94
N VAL A 184 4.97 -3.76 12.04
CA VAL A 184 4.77 -4.62 10.86
C VAL A 184 4.82 -3.81 9.57
N ILE A 185 4.00 -2.77 9.43
CA ILE A 185 3.88 -2.02 8.18
C ILE A 185 5.15 -1.19 7.93
N LEU A 186 5.64 -0.47 8.94
CA LEU A 186 6.79 0.41 8.81
C LEU A 186 8.09 -0.33 8.43
N PRO A 187 8.43 -1.49 9.04
CA PRO A 187 9.55 -2.32 8.58
C PRO A 187 9.40 -2.84 7.15
N LEU A 188 8.18 -3.22 6.74
CA LEU A 188 7.92 -3.67 5.37
C LEU A 188 8.13 -2.55 4.35
N LEU A 189 7.61 -1.35 4.63
CA LEU A 189 7.81 -0.19 3.76
C LEU A 189 9.28 0.23 3.67
N ALA A 190 10.02 0.16 4.79
CA ALA A 190 11.45 0.43 4.78
C ALA A 190 12.22 -0.60 3.93
N ALA A 191 11.88 -1.89 4.05
CA ALA A 191 12.45 -2.93 3.20
C ALA A 191 12.11 -2.71 1.72
N ALA A 192 10.87 -2.37 1.40
CA ALA A 192 10.43 -2.07 0.04
C ALA A 192 11.27 -0.94 -0.57
N ALA A 193 11.39 0.21 0.11
CA ALA A 193 12.13 1.37 -0.38
C ALA A 193 13.64 1.10 -0.58
N LEU A 194 14.25 0.31 0.31
CA LEU A 194 15.65 -0.11 0.14
C LEU A 194 15.82 -1.02 -1.08
N ILE A 195 14.92 -1.99 -1.27
CA ILE A 195 14.98 -2.87 -2.43
C ILE A 195 14.72 -2.07 -3.72
N GLU A 196 13.77 -1.15 -3.70
CA GLU A 196 13.42 -0.30 -4.83
C GLU A 196 14.56 0.61 -5.28
N THR A 197 15.39 1.09 -4.36
CA THR A 197 16.50 2.00 -4.68
C THR A 197 17.82 1.30 -4.96
N TYR A 198 18.11 0.19 -4.27
CA TYR A 198 19.41 -0.48 -4.41
C TYR A 198 19.38 -1.70 -5.33
N VAL A 199 18.25 -2.40 -5.43
CA VAL A 199 18.16 -3.69 -6.12
C VAL A 199 17.42 -3.55 -7.44
N THR A 200 16.23 -2.93 -7.45
CA THR A 200 15.41 -2.77 -8.66
C THR A 200 16.17 -2.12 -9.82
N PRO A 201 16.93 -1.01 -9.64
CA PRO A 201 17.62 -0.36 -10.76
C PRO A 201 18.78 -1.21 -11.29
N ARG A 202 19.45 -1.96 -10.41
CA ARG A 202 20.55 -2.86 -10.80
C ARG A 202 20.04 -4.06 -11.60
N LEU A 203 18.89 -4.62 -11.21
CA LEU A 203 18.27 -5.72 -11.95
C LEU A 203 17.76 -5.26 -13.32
N LEU A 204 17.15 -4.07 -13.39
CA LEU A 204 16.73 -3.48 -14.66
C LEU A 204 17.92 -3.21 -15.58
N ALA A 205 19.04 -2.70 -15.05
CA ALA A 205 20.26 -2.47 -15.81
C ALA A 205 20.92 -3.75 -16.36
N MET A 206 20.58 -4.93 -15.85
CA MET A 206 21.06 -6.22 -16.39
C MET A 206 20.16 -6.76 -17.52
N MET A 207 18.94 -6.24 -17.66
CA MET A 207 17.95 -6.70 -18.63
C MET A 207 17.79 -5.78 -19.85
N LEU A 208 18.21 -4.52 -19.73
CA LEU A 208 18.25 -3.51 -20.79
C LEU A 208 19.60 -3.52 -21.49
#